data_AF-B2Y1W1-F1
#
_entry.id   AF-B2Y1W1-F1
#
_cell.length_a   1.000
_cell.length_b   1.000
_cell.length_c   1.000
_cell.angle_alpha   90.00
_cell.angle_beta   90.00
_cell.angle_gamma   90.00
#
_symmetry.space_group_name_H-M   'P 1'
#
loop_
_entity.id
_entity.type
_entity.pdbx_description
1 polymer ?
#
loop_
_entity_poly.entity_id
_entity_poly.type
_entity_poly.pdbx_seq_one_letter_code
_entity_poly.pdbx_strand_id
1 'polypeptide(L)'
;MKEVINSLNYLSNWPSAGSFEFNTNILETNIINISVVLGVLVYFGKGVLSNLLDNRKSKILNTIQNSEELCKGATDQLEKARARLWEVEKRVDEIRVNGYLQIEQEKENLIKAASANLKQLEDSKNETIFFEQQKVIDQVRQQISYQALQKALAIMNNCLNTDLHLRMIDYNIGRLRAKKPN
;
A
#
# COMPACT_ATOMS: atom_id res chain seq x y z
N MET A 1 -58.18 19.85 -5.46
CA MET A 1 -59.00 19.87 -4.22
C MET A 1 -60.50 20.05 -4.49
N LYS A 2 -60.94 20.90 -5.42
CA LYS A 2 -62.39 21.06 -5.77
C LYS A 2 -63.10 19.76 -6.19
N GLU A 3 -62.44 18.87 -6.93
CA GLU A 3 -62.98 17.55 -7.34
C GLU A 3 -63.29 16.63 -6.16
N VAL A 4 -62.43 16.60 -5.13
CA VAL A 4 -62.62 15.78 -3.92
C VAL A 4 -63.74 16.35 -3.04
N ILE A 5 -63.89 17.67 -3.00
CA ILE A 5 -64.98 18.33 -2.26
C ILE A 5 -66.33 18.11 -2.98
N ASN A 6 -66.35 18.15 -4.32
CA ASN A 6 -67.56 17.86 -5.09
C ASN A 6 -68.00 16.40 -4.94
N SER A 7 -67.09 15.42 -4.92
CA SER A 7 -67.45 14.02 -4.69
C SER A 7 -67.99 13.76 -3.28
N LEU A 8 -67.45 14.47 -2.27
CA LEU A 8 -67.98 14.46 -0.90
C LEU A 8 -69.39 15.07 -0.82
N ASN A 9 -69.67 16.16 -1.56
CA ASN A 9 -70.99 16.77 -1.60
C ASN A 9 -72.07 15.86 -2.24
N TYR A 10 -71.70 15.00 -3.19
CA TYR A 10 -72.62 13.96 -3.69
C TYR A 10 -72.91 12.88 -2.66
N LEU A 11 -71.94 12.55 -1.79
CA LEU A 11 -72.14 11.59 -0.71
C LEU A 11 -73.01 12.16 0.41
N SER A 12 -72.87 13.45 0.75
CA SER A 12 -73.65 14.11 1.80
C SER A 12 -75.09 14.41 1.39
N ASN A 13 -75.33 14.68 0.11
CA ASN A 13 -76.68 14.93 -0.43
C ASN A 13 -77.40 13.64 -0.85
N TRP A 14 -76.83 12.47 -0.53
CA TRP A 14 -77.62 11.25 -0.49
C TRP A 14 -78.78 11.53 0.48
N PRO A 15 -80.06 11.50 0.03
CA PRO A 15 -81.17 11.72 0.92
C PRO A 15 -80.98 10.75 2.07
N SER A 16 -80.97 11.24 3.32
CA SER A 16 -81.06 10.36 4.49
C SER A 16 -82.30 9.52 4.26
N ALA A 17 -82.08 8.31 3.73
CA ALA A 17 -83.13 7.41 3.36
C ALA A 17 -83.95 7.28 4.63
N GLY A 18 -85.26 7.54 4.49
CA GLY A 18 -86.19 7.53 5.60
C GLY A 18 -85.87 6.34 6.50
N SER A 19 -85.96 6.59 7.81
CA SER A 19 -85.97 5.56 8.85
C SER A 19 -86.39 4.21 8.25
N PHE A 20 -85.56 3.18 8.39
CA PHE A 20 -85.92 1.81 8.04
C PHE A 20 -87.15 1.43 8.86
N GLU A 21 -88.33 1.77 8.33
CA GLU A 21 -89.60 1.34 8.86
C GLU A 21 -89.71 -0.10 8.37
N PHE A 22 -89.48 -1.05 9.28
CA PHE A 22 -89.82 -2.44 9.02
C PHE A 22 -91.33 -2.46 8.79
N ASN A 23 -91.76 -2.37 7.54
CA ASN A 23 -93.16 -2.53 7.16
C ASN A 23 -93.60 -3.91 7.66
N THR A 24 -94.31 -3.95 8.79
CA THR A 24 -94.73 -5.15 9.51
C THR A 24 -95.74 -6.00 8.74
N ASN A 25 -96.15 -5.56 7.54
CA ASN A 25 -96.96 -6.34 6.63
C ASN A 25 -96.09 -7.40 5.94
N ILE A 26 -95.90 -8.52 6.65
CA ILE A 26 -95.19 -9.74 6.20
C ILE A 26 -95.59 -10.16 4.78
N LEU A 27 -96.84 -9.88 4.38
CA LEU A 27 -97.40 -10.15 3.06
C LEU A 27 -97.16 -9.05 2.01
N GLU A 28 -97.27 -7.76 2.36
CA GLU A 28 -97.09 -6.66 1.39
C GLU A 28 -95.64 -6.41 1.05
N THR A 29 -94.73 -6.48 2.04
CA THR A 29 -93.29 -6.20 1.84
C THR A 29 -92.57 -7.37 1.15
N ASN A 30 -93.32 -8.22 0.44
CA ASN A 30 -92.84 -9.27 -0.45
C ASN A 30 -91.60 -10.00 0.09
N ILE A 31 -91.62 -10.35 1.39
CA ILE A 31 -90.53 -11.04 2.07
C ILE A 31 -90.18 -12.32 1.32
N ILE A 32 -91.20 -12.97 0.74
CA ILE A 32 -91.03 -14.13 -0.15
C ILE A 32 -90.15 -13.77 -1.36
N ASN A 33 -90.48 -12.73 -2.13
CA ASN A 33 -89.65 -12.33 -3.29
C ASN A 33 -88.25 -11.88 -2.88
N ILE A 34 -88.11 -11.09 -1.80
CA ILE A 34 -86.80 -10.68 -1.30
C ILE A 34 -85.97 -11.90 -0.90
N SER A 35 -86.57 -12.87 -0.20
CA SER A 35 -85.91 -14.12 0.19
C SER A 35 -85.48 -14.95 -1.02
N VAL A 36 -86.34 -15.07 -2.04
CA VAL A 36 -86.02 -15.76 -3.30
C VAL A 36 -84.87 -15.06 -4.03
N VAL A 37 -84.94 -13.74 -4.20
CA VAL A 37 -83.87 -12.93 -4.84
C VAL A 37 -82.57 -13.04 -4.04
N LEU A 38 -82.63 -12.97 -2.71
CA LEU A 38 -81.47 -13.15 -1.84
C LEU A 38 -80.89 -14.56 -1.98
N GLY A 39 -81.73 -15.60 -2.07
CA GLY A 39 -81.31 -16.98 -2.30
C GLY A 39 -80.58 -17.15 -3.63
N VAL A 40 -81.13 -16.61 -4.73
CA VAL A 40 -80.50 -16.63 -6.06
C VAL A 40 -79.19 -15.83 -6.06
N LEU A 41 -79.18 -14.65 -5.44
CA LEU A 41 -78.00 -13.79 -5.35
C LEU A 41 -76.89 -14.46 -4.53
N VAL A 42 -77.21 -15.11 -3.41
CA VAL A 42 -76.26 -15.87 -2.62
C VAL A 42 -75.77 -17.10 -3.40
N TYR A 43 -76.65 -17.80 -4.11
CA TYR A 43 -76.29 -19.00 -4.87
C TYR A 43 -75.32 -18.69 -6.03
N PHE A 44 -75.65 -17.75 -6.91
CA PHE A 44 -74.80 -17.39 -8.05
C PHE A 44 -73.67 -16.41 -7.69
N GLY A 45 -73.95 -15.45 -6.80
CA GLY A 45 -73.00 -14.40 -6.43
C GLY A 45 -71.85 -14.92 -5.56
N LYS A 46 -72.08 -15.93 -4.71
CA LYS A 46 -71.04 -16.49 -3.84
C LYS A 46 -69.82 -17.01 -4.63
N GLY A 47 -70.03 -17.65 -5.79
CA GLY A 47 -68.93 -18.15 -6.62
C GLY A 47 -68.05 -17.03 -7.18
N VAL A 48 -68.67 -15.97 -7.72
CA VAL A 48 -67.96 -14.81 -8.28
C VAL A 48 -67.22 -14.03 -7.17
N LEU A 49 -67.91 -13.76 -6.04
CA LEU A 49 -67.33 -13.08 -4.88
C LEU A 49 -66.17 -13.88 -4.27
N SER A 50 -66.33 -15.21 -4.12
CA SER A 50 -65.25 -16.07 -3.62
C SER A 50 -64.04 -16.03 -4.55
N ASN A 51 -64.23 -16.20 -5.86
CA ASN A 51 -63.12 -16.18 -6.82
C ASN A 51 -62.36 -14.84 -6.82
N LEU A 52 -63.06 -13.71 -6.72
CA LEU A 52 -62.41 -12.40 -6.63
C LEU A 52 -61.64 -12.23 -5.31
N LEU A 53 -62.19 -12.69 -4.19
CA LEU A 53 -61.54 -12.67 -2.88
C LEU A 53 -60.32 -13.61 -2.85
N ASP A 54 -60.44 -14.82 -3.40
CA ASP A 54 -59.37 -15.82 -3.47
C ASP A 54 -58.23 -15.36 -4.40
N ASN A 55 -58.55 -14.76 -5.55
CA ASN A 55 -57.56 -14.17 -6.44
C ASN A 55 -56.84 -12.99 -5.77
N ARG A 56 -57.58 -12.10 -5.09
CA ARG A 56 -56.97 -11.00 -4.30
C ARG A 56 -56.09 -11.54 -3.17
N LYS A 57 -56.57 -12.55 -2.43
CA LYS A 57 -55.82 -13.22 -1.35
C LYS A 57 -54.53 -13.84 -1.89
N SER A 58 -54.60 -14.59 -2.99
CA SER A 58 -53.44 -15.20 -3.66
C SER A 58 -52.45 -14.14 -4.15
N LYS A 59 -52.93 -13.07 -4.78
CA LYS A 59 -52.07 -11.96 -5.24
C LYS A 59 -51.35 -11.26 -4.08
N ILE A 60 -52.04 -11.00 -2.97
CA ILE A 60 -51.45 -10.41 -1.77
C ILE A 60 -50.40 -11.35 -1.16
N LEU A 61 -50.73 -12.64 -1.01
CA LEU A 61 -49.81 -13.64 -0.47
C LEU A 61 -48.55 -13.75 -1.33
N ASN A 62 -48.69 -13.88 -2.65
CA ASN A 62 -47.55 -13.94 -3.56
C ASN A 62 -46.70 -12.66 -3.51
N THR A 63 -47.34 -11.48 -3.37
CA THR A 63 -46.62 -10.21 -3.25
C THR A 63 -45.82 -10.14 -1.94
N ILE A 64 -46.39 -10.61 -0.83
CA ILE A 64 -45.71 -10.68 0.47
C ILE A 64 -44.53 -11.66 0.40
N GLN A 65 -44.75 -12.87 -0.10
CA GLN A 65 -43.69 -13.89 -0.22
C GLN A 65 -42.55 -13.41 -1.13
N ASN A 66 -42.86 -12.82 -2.28
CA ASN A 66 -41.84 -12.25 -3.17
C ASN A 66 -41.08 -11.09 -2.49
N SER A 67 -41.78 -10.23 -1.75
CA SER A 67 -41.14 -9.15 -0.99
C SER A 67 -40.24 -9.69 0.13
N GLU A 68 -40.62 -10.78 0.79
CA GLU A 68 -39.83 -11.44 1.84
C GLU A 68 -38.58 -12.09 1.25
N GLU A 69 -38.70 -12.76 0.11
CA GLU A 69 -37.56 -13.36 -0.61
C GLU A 69 -36.57 -12.29 -1.10
N LEU A 70 -37.07 -11.19 -1.67
CA LEU A 70 -36.24 -10.04 -2.07
C LEU A 70 -35.54 -9.41 -0.86
N CYS A 71 -36.25 -9.24 0.26
CA CYS A 71 -35.69 -8.71 1.50
C CYS A 71 -34.56 -9.62 2.01
N LYS A 72 -34.82 -10.93 2.09
CA LYS A 72 -33.83 -11.92 2.49
C LYS A 72 -32.60 -11.92 1.57
N GLY A 73 -32.81 -11.87 0.26
CA GLY A 73 -31.73 -11.78 -0.73
C GLY A 73 -30.91 -10.50 -0.60
N ALA A 74 -31.55 -9.36 -0.34
CA ALA A 74 -30.86 -8.09 -0.10
C ALA A 74 -30.06 -8.11 1.22
N THR A 75 -30.59 -8.71 2.28
CA THR A 75 -29.88 -8.84 3.57
C THR A 75 -28.65 -9.74 3.47
N ASP A 76 -28.73 -10.86 2.75
CA ASP A 76 -27.59 -11.76 2.51
C ASP A 76 -26.50 -11.08 1.66
N GLN A 77 -26.89 -10.34 0.61
CA GLN A 77 -25.94 -9.55 -0.18
C GLN A 77 -25.27 -8.46 0.64
N LEU A 78 -26.02 -7.78 1.53
CA LEU A 78 -25.48 -6.77 2.43
C LEU A 78 -24.48 -7.37 3.43
N GLU A 79 -24.79 -8.52 4.01
CA GLU A 79 -23.89 -9.23 4.92
C GLU A 79 -22.60 -9.64 4.20
N LYS A 80 -22.70 -10.22 3.01
CA LYS A 80 -21.54 -10.56 2.17
C LYS A 80 -20.70 -9.34 1.81
N ALA A 81 -21.33 -8.21 1.46
CA ALA A 81 -20.63 -6.97 1.16
C ALA A 81 -19.89 -6.41 2.38
N ARG A 82 -20.52 -6.45 3.57
CA ARG A 82 -19.89 -6.05 4.85
C ARG A 82 -18.72 -6.94 5.22
N ALA A 83 -18.85 -8.26 5.04
CA ALA A 83 -17.76 -9.20 5.30
C ALA A 83 -16.55 -8.93 4.39
N ARG A 84 -16.79 -8.68 3.09
CA ARG A 84 -15.73 -8.31 2.13
C ARG A 84 -15.09 -6.97 2.48
N LEU A 85 -15.88 -5.96 2.87
CA LEU A 85 -15.37 -4.66 3.29
C LEU A 85 -14.45 -4.80 4.49
N TRP A 86 -14.86 -5.56 5.51
CA TRP A 86 -14.06 -5.81 6.70
C TRP A 86 -12.74 -6.54 6.36
N GLU A 87 -12.76 -7.52 5.47
CA GLU A 87 -11.53 -8.20 5.02
C GLU A 87 -10.59 -7.21 4.31
N VAL A 88 -11.12 -6.36 3.43
CA VAL A 88 -10.33 -5.35 2.71
C VAL A 88 -9.75 -4.32 3.68
N GLU A 89 -10.53 -3.82 4.64
CA GLU A 89 -10.07 -2.86 5.64
C GLU A 89 -8.94 -3.44 6.49
N LYS A 90 -9.09 -4.69 6.95
CA LYS A 90 -8.02 -5.41 7.66
C LYS A 90 -6.75 -5.56 6.81
N ARG A 91 -6.89 -5.93 5.53
CA ARG A 91 -5.73 -6.06 4.62
C ARG A 91 -5.06 -4.71 4.35
N VAL A 92 -5.83 -3.63 4.20
CA VAL A 92 -5.29 -2.28 4.02
C VAL A 92 -4.50 -1.85 5.25
N ASP A 93 -5.00 -2.13 6.45
CA ASP A 93 -4.28 -1.86 7.69
C ASP A 93 -2.99 -2.67 7.82
N GLU A 94 -3.03 -3.95 7.46
CA GLU A 94 -1.85 -4.82 7.44
C GLU A 94 -0.80 -4.31 6.44
N ILE A 95 -1.21 -3.95 5.21
CA ILE A 95 -0.32 -3.37 4.21
C ILE A 95 0.29 -2.07 4.71
N ARG A 96 -0.50 -1.22 5.39
CA ARG A 96 -0.03 0.05 5.93
C ARG A 96 1.02 -0.16 7.01
N VAL A 97 0.76 -1.02 7.99
CA VAL A 97 1.69 -1.32 9.09
C VAL A 97 2.97 -1.99 8.57
N ASN A 98 2.83 -3.01 7.71
CA ASN A 98 3.98 -3.71 7.13
C ASN A 98 4.80 -2.79 6.22
N GLY A 99 4.15 -1.92 5.45
CA GLY A 99 4.82 -0.92 4.61
C GLY A 99 5.67 0.05 5.44
N TYR A 100 5.15 0.57 6.55
CA TYR A 100 5.93 1.44 7.45
C TYR A 100 7.12 0.71 8.08
N LEU A 101 6.92 -0.54 8.52
CA LEU A 101 8.01 -1.36 9.08
C LEU A 101 9.11 -1.63 8.05
N GLN A 102 8.72 -1.96 6.81
CA GLN A 102 9.65 -2.19 5.72
C GLN A 102 10.47 -0.94 5.39
N ILE A 103 9.82 0.22 5.29
CA ILE A 103 10.51 1.49 5.04
C ILE A 103 11.55 1.79 6.13
N GLU A 104 11.21 1.59 7.41
CA GLU A 104 12.16 1.87 8.49
C GLU A 104 13.33 0.87 8.48
N GLN A 105 13.07 -0.42 8.20
CA GLN A 105 14.12 -1.42 8.05
C GLN A 105 15.04 -1.13 6.86
N GLU A 106 14.48 -0.74 5.70
CA GLU A 106 15.24 -0.38 4.51
C GLU A 106 16.10 0.86 4.75
N LYS A 107 15.54 1.88 5.41
CA LYS A 107 16.27 3.10 5.80
C LYS A 107 17.43 2.77 6.74
N GLU A 108 17.20 1.95 7.78
CA GLU A 108 18.28 1.51 8.67
C GLU A 108 19.37 0.74 7.93
N ASN A 109 18.97 -0.20 7.07
CA ASN A 109 19.90 -1.02 6.29
C ASN A 109 20.72 -0.16 5.33
N LEU A 110 20.10 0.83 4.69
CA LEU A 110 20.79 1.78 3.80
C LEU A 110 21.81 2.63 4.57
N ILE A 111 21.45 3.13 5.76
CA ILE A 111 22.37 3.89 6.62
C ILE A 111 23.53 3.01 7.10
N LYS A 112 23.27 1.77 7.51
CA LYS A 112 24.30 0.79 7.91
C LYS A 112 25.23 0.46 6.74
N ALA A 113 24.69 0.22 5.55
CA ALA A 113 25.49 -0.05 4.36
C ALA A 113 26.34 1.17 3.94
N ALA A 114 25.75 2.36 3.94
CA ALA A 114 26.46 3.61 3.62
C ALA A 114 27.60 3.88 4.61
N SER A 115 27.36 3.69 5.91
CA SER A 115 28.40 3.90 6.93
C SER A 115 29.52 2.86 6.87
N ALA A 116 29.20 1.59 6.60
CA ALA A 116 30.20 0.54 6.37
C ALA A 116 31.07 0.85 5.13
N ASN A 117 30.44 1.27 4.02
CA ASN A 117 31.14 1.64 2.80
C ASN A 117 32.04 2.87 3.00
N LEU A 118 31.58 3.89 3.73
CA LEU A 118 32.38 5.07 4.07
C LEU A 118 33.60 4.69 4.90
N LYS A 119 33.44 3.81 5.89
CA LYS A 119 34.57 3.33 6.71
C LYS A 119 35.59 2.57 5.88
N GLN A 120 35.14 1.66 5.02
CA GLN A 120 36.04 0.93 4.12
C GLN A 120 36.80 1.87 3.17
N LEU A 121 36.11 2.89 2.65
CA LEU A 121 36.74 3.89 1.79
C LEU A 121 37.79 4.72 2.55
N GLU A 122 37.52 5.07 3.80
CA GLU A 122 38.47 5.78 4.67
C GLU A 122 39.70 4.91 4.96
N ASP A 123 39.51 3.64 5.32
CA ASP A 123 40.60 2.70 5.58
C ASP A 123 41.48 2.50 4.33
N SER A 124 40.86 2.27 3.17
CA SER A 124 41.57 2.11 1.89
C SER A 124 42.31 3.38 1.45
N LYS A 125 41.71 4.55 1.69
CA LYS A 125 42.37 5.84 1.44
C LYS A 125 43.60 6.01 2.33
N ASN A 126 43.49 5.70 3.63
CA ASN A 126 44.59 5.83 4.57
C ASN A 126 45.75 4.87 4.24
N GLU A 127 45.44 3.63 3.86
CA GLU A 127 46.43 2.67 3.37
C GLU A 127 47.14 3.17 2.10
N THR A 128 46.38 3.70 1.15
CA THR A 128 46.92 4.26 -0.10
C THR A 128 47.84 5.44 0.17
N ILE A 129 47.42 6.37 1.05
CA ILE A 129 48.23 7.54 1.45
C ILE A 129 49.55 7.07 2.08
N PHE A 130 49.50 6.11 3.01
CA PHE A 130 50.69 5.59 3.67
C PHE A 130 51.66 4.94 2.66
N PHE A 131 51.13 4.12 1.75
CA PHE A 131 51.92 3.48 0.71
C PHE A 131 52.58 4.49 -0.23
N GLU A 132 51.82 5.49 -0.70
CA GLU A 132 52.36 6.55 -1.57
C GLU A 132 53.40 7.41 -0.85
N GLN A 133 53.16 7.77 0.42
CA GLN A 133 54.14 8.50 1.23
C GLN A 133 55.45 7.72 1.36
N GLN A 134 55.38 6.43 1.69
CA GLN A 134 56.57 5.59 1.82
C GLN A 134 57.32 5.50 0.48
N LYS A 135 56.60 5.30 -0.62
CA LYS A 135 57.18 5.28 -1.97
C LYS A 135 57.88 6.60 -2.32
N VAL A 136 57.25 7.74 -2.06
CA VAL A 136 57.85 9.07 -2.30
C VAL A 136 59.10 9.27 -1.44
N ILE A 137 59.05 8.91 -0.15
CA ILE A 137 60.20 8.98 0.76
C ILE A 137 61.36 8.14 0.24
N ASP A 138 61.11 6.91 -0.21
CA ASP A 138 62.15 6.02 -0.72
C ASP A 138 62.77 6.54 -2.02
N GLN A 139 61.96 7.12 -2.92
CA GLN A 139 62.46 7.79 -4.13
C GLN A 139 63.36 8.98 -3.78
N VAL A 140 62.93 9.84 -2.85
CA VAL A 140 63.72 11.00 -2.40
C VAL A 140 65.02 10.54 -1.73
N ARG A 141 64.98 9.52 -0.87
CA ARG A 141 66.18 8.94 -0.25
C ARG A 141 67.17 8.38 -1.28
N GLN A 142 66.68 7.66 -2.29
CA GLN A 142 67.52 7.12 -3.36
C GLN A 142 68.16 8.25 -4.16
N GLN A 143 67.41 9.31 -4.50
CA GLN A 143 67.93 10.46 -5.22
C GLN A 143 69.00 11.22 -4.41
N ILE A 144 68.75 11.46 -3.12
CA ILE A 144 69.73 12.09 -2.22
C ILE A 144 70.99 11.24 -2.11
N SER A 145 70.85 9.92 -1.92
CA SER A 145 72.00 9.00 -1.82
C SER A 145 72.82 8.98 -3.11
N TYR A 146 72.15 8.97 -4.26
CA TYR A 146 72.79 9.04 -5.57
C TYR A 146 73.56 10.36 -5.76
N GLN A 147 72.96 11.51 -5.42
CA GLN A 147 73.64 12.80 -5.49
C GLN A 147 74.82 12.90 -4.52
N ALA A 148 74.68 12.37 -3.30
CA ALA A 148 75.77 12.32 -2.33
C ALA A 148 76.93 11.47 -2.83
N LEU A 149 76.65 10.30 -3.40
CA LEU A 149 77.67 9.43 -4.02
C LEU A 149 78.34 10.10 -5.21
N GLN A 150 77.59 10.72 -6.11
CA GLN A 150 78.16 11.48 -7.23
C GLN A 150 79.07 12.60 -6.75
N LYS A 151 78.66 13.37 -5.74
CA LYS A 151 79.46 14.45 -5.16
C LYS A 151 80.73 13.92 -4.50
N ALA A 152 80.65 12.81 -3.77
CA ALA A 152 81.81 12.15 -3.18
C ALA A 152 82.79 11.65 -4.24
N LEU A 153 82.29 11.00 -5.31
CA LEU A 153 83.08 10.56 -6.46
C LEU A 153 83.76 11.75 -7.17
N ALA A 154 83.06 12.86 -7.37
CA ALA A 154 83.62 14.06 -7.97
C ALA A 154 84.76 14.67 -7.12
N ILE A 155 84.58 14.73 -5.79
CA ILE A 155 85.64 15.17 -4.86
C ILE A 155 86.83 14.22 -4.92
N MET A 156 86.58 12.91 -4.89
CA MET A 156 87.64 11.89 -4.95
C MET A 156 88.44 11.98 -6.25
N ASN A 157 87.77 12.14 -7.40
CA ASN A 157 88.44 12.31 -8.70
C ASN A 157 89.26 13.61 -8.76
N ASN A 158 88.82 14.70 -8.13
CA ASN A 158 89.59 15.94 -8.04
C ASN A 158 90.82 15.82 -7.11
N CYS A 159 90.70 15.07 -6.01
CA CYS A 159 91.80 14.83 -5.07
C CYS A 159 92.85 13.84 -5.61
N LEU A 160 92.40 12.78 -6.31
CA LEU A 160 93.26 11.83 -7.02
C LEU A 160 93.75 12.42 -8.35
N ASN A 161 94.23 13.67 -8.32
CA ASN A 161 94.83 14.29 -9.48
C ASN A 161 96.23 13.73 -9.76
N THR A 162 96.78 14.07 -10.93
CA THR A 162 98.11 13.61 -11.35
C THR A 162 99.21 14.00 -10.35
N ASP A 163 99.09 15.13 -9.64
CA ASP A 163 100.07 15.55 -8.62
C ASP A 163 100.11 14.58 -7.43
N LEU A 164 98.94 14.23 -6.88
CA LEU A 164 98.88 13.29 -5.76
C LEU A 164 99.36 11.90 -6.19
N HIS A 165 99.03 11.47 -7.41
CA HIS A 165 99.55 10.23 -7.98
C HIS A 165 101.09 10.24 -8.09
N LEU A 166 101.69 11.31 -8.63
CA LEU A 166 103.16 11.43 -8.73
C LEU A 166 103.81 11.47 -7.35
N ARG A 167 103.25 12.24 -6.41
CA ARG A 167 103.74 12.30 -5.03
C ARG A 167 103.69 10.94 -4.34
N MET A 168 102.65 10.15 -4.61
CA MET A 168 102.51 8.82 -4.04
C MET A 168 103.49 7.82 -4.68
N ILE A 169 103.79 7.95 -5.97
CA ILE A 169 104.87 7.20 -6.64
C ILE A 169 106.22 7.55 -6.01
N ASP A 170 106.55 8.85 -5.89
CA ASP A 170 107.81 9.32 -5.30
C ASP A 170 107.98 8.85 -3.86
N TYR A 171 106.90 8.93 -3.06
CA TYR A 171 106.89 8.41 -1.69
C TYR A 171 107.22 6.91 -1.64
N ASN A 172 106.62 6.11 -2.51
CA ASN A 172 106.88 4.67 -2.57
C ASN A 172 108.29 4.35 -3.10
N ILE A 173 108.78 5.09 -4.10
CA ILE A 173 110.17 4.98 -4.57
C ILE A 173 111.14 5.27 -3.43
N GLY A 174 110.90 6.34 -2.67
CA GLY A 174 111.68 6.69 -1.48
C GLY A 174 111.69 5.56 -0.45
N ARG A 175 110.53 4.96 -0.17
CA ARG A 175 110.40 3.83 0.75
C ARG A 175 111.11 2.56 0.26
N LEU A 176 111.05 2.26 -1.03
CA LEU A 176 111.76 1.11 -1.60
C LEU A 176 113.27 1.32 -1.58
N ARG A 177 113.74 2.54 -1.88
CA ARG A 177 115.16 2.90 -1.77
C ARG A 177 115.67 2.71 -0.34
N ALA A 178 114.89 3.10 0.66
CA ALA A 178 115.23 2.90 2.07
C ALA A 178 115.21 1.42 2.50
N LYS A 179 114.47 0.56 1.79
CA LYS A 179 114.33 -0.87 2.10
C LYS A 179 115.32 -1.76 1.34
N LYS A 180 115.94 -1.32 0.25
CA LYS A 180 116.95 -2.13 -0.46
C LYS A 180 118.14 -2.35 0.50
N PRO A 181 118.32 -3.56 1.06
CA PRO A 181 119.54 -3.88 1.77
C PRO A 181 120.66 -3.96 0.72
N ASN A 182 121.84 -3.41 1.01
CA ASN A 182 123.00 -3.54 0.14
C ASN A 182 123.33 -5.01 -0.16
#